data_AF-A0A524AQK3-F1
#
_entry.id   AF-A0A524AQK3-F1
#
_cell.length_a   1.000
_cell.length_b   1.000
_cell.length_c   1.000
_cell.angle_alpha   90.00
_cell.angle_beta   90.00
_cell.angle_gamma   90.00
#
_symmetry.space_group_name_H-M   'P 1'
#
loop_
_entity.id
_entity.type
_entity.pdbx_description
1 polymer ?
#
loop_
_entity_poly.entity_id
_entity_poly.type
_entity_poly.pdbx_seq_one_letter_code
_entity_poly.pdbx_strand_id
1 'polypeptide(L)'
;MQKYSFLPFAARVLKVVGWIVLVVGVIASIVVGIQIGGTENGVISGMAGTVMGILVAIGGIIVSFLAWVFLLATSELFYLFMDVEENTRNTAERIIKESD
;
A
#
# COMPACT_ATOMS: atom_id res chain seq x y z
N MET A 1 18.91 -19.19 15.81
CA MET A 1 19.32 -18.14 14.86
C MET A 1 18.17 -17.90 13.89
N GLN A 2 17.52 -16.73 13.93
CA GLN A 2 16.39 -16.40 13.05
C GLN A 2 16.86 -16.38 11.58
N LYS A 3 16.50 -17.41 10.82
CA LYS A 3 16.96 -17.61 9.43
C LYS A 3 16.32 -16.63 8.44
N TYR A 4 15.38 -15.79 8.87
CA TYR A 4 14.66 -14.83 8.03
C TYR A 4 14.60 -13.42 8.65
N SER A 5 15.74 -12.79 8.93
CA SER A 5 15.77 -11.37 9.35
C SER A 5 15.24 -10.40 8.27
N PHE A 6 15.14 -10.87 7.02
CA PHE A 6 14.70 -10.08 5.88
C PHE A 6 13.18 -9.88 5.79
N LEU A 7 12.37 -10.84 6.23
CA LEU A 7 10.91 -10.75 6.15
C LEU A 7 10.31 -9.64 7.04
N PRO A 8 10.73 -9.46 8.31
CA PRO A 8 10.29 -8.33 9.13
C PRO A 8 10.75 -6.98 8.57
N PHE A 9 11.92 -6.95 7.93
CA PHE A 9 12.42 -5.76 7.26
C PHE A 9 11.56 -5.41 6.04
N ALA A 10 11.27 -6.39 5.18
CA ALA A 10 10.42 -6.20 4.01
C ALA A 10 9.00 -5.74 4.39
N ALA A 11 8.41 -6.30 5.45
CA ALA A 11 7.12 -5.85 5.96
C ALA A 11 7.14 -4.39 6.41
N ARG A 12 8.15 -3.97 7.20
CA ARG A 12 8.29 -2.56 7.58
C ARG A 12 8.48 -1.64 6.37
N VAL A 13 9.30 -2.05 5.40
CA VAL A 13 9.51 -1.26 4.17
C VAL A 13 8.21 -1.11 3.40
N LEU A 14 7.43 -2.18 3.22
CA LEU A 14 6.11 -2.11 2.56
C LEU A 14 5.17 -1.12 3.24
N LYS A 15 5.16 -1.08 4.57
CA LYS A 15 4.36 -0.12 5.33
C LYS A 15 4.78 1.33 5.05
N VAL A 16 6.08 1.60 5.06
CA VAL A 16 6.62 2.94 4.74
C VAL A 16 6.34 3.32 3.29
N VAL A 17 6.60 2.41 2.35
CA VAL A 17 6.31 2.61 0.91
C VAL A 17 4.83 2.87 0.69
N GLY A 18 3.95 2.14 1.39
CA GLY A 18 2.51 2.38 1.36
C GLY A 18 2.19 3.84 1.68
N TRP A 19 2.69 4.36 2.81
CA TRP A 19 2.44 5.76 3.21
C TRP A 19 2.97 6.76 2.18
N ILE A 20 4.13 6.50 1.58
CA ILE A 20 4.68 7.32 0.50
C ILE A 20 3.74 7.31 -0.71
N VAL A 21 3.27 6.14 -1.12
CA VAL A 21 2.32 5.97 -2.23
C VAL A 21 1.02 6.74 -1.97
N LEU A 22 0.50 6.71 -0.74
CA LEU A 22 -0.69 7.48 -0.38
C LEU A 22 -0.46 8.98 -0.55
N VAL A 23 0.59 9.51 0.09
CA VAL A 23 0.85 10.96 0.11
C VAL A 23 1.17 11.47 -1.30
N VAL A 24 2.09 10.81 -2.00
CA VAL A 24 2.49 11.19 -3.35
C VAL A 24 1.33 11.02 -4.33
N GLY A 25 0.57 9.92 -4.22
CA GLY A 25 -0.57 9.64 -5.07
C GLY A 25 -1.70 10.66 -4.93
N VAL A 26 -2.03 11.07 -3.70
CA VAL A 26 -3.02 12.13 -3.44
C VAL A 26 -2.58 13.47 -4.02
N ILE A 27 -1.32 13.88 -3.76
CA ILE A 27 -0.77 15.14 -4.31
C ILE A 27 -0.79 15.11 -5.84
N ALA A 28 -0.29 14.03 -6.44
CA ALA A 28 -0.28 13.87 -7.89
C ALA A 28 -1.69 13.92 -8.49
N SER A 29 -2.67 13.27 -7.85
CA SER A 29 -4.06 13.26 -8.31
C SER A 29 -4.67 14.66 -8.32
N ILE A 30 -4.40 15.46 -7.29
CA ILE A 30 -4.86 16.85 -7.22
C ILE A 30 -4.19 17.69 -8.31
N VAL A 31 -2.87 17.59 -8.46
CA VAL A 31 -2.12 18.33 -9.48
C VAL A 31 -2.62 18.01 -10.89
N VAL A 32 -2.80 16.72 -11.20
CA VAL A 32 -3.32 16.28 -12.50
C VAL A 32 -4.76 16.76 -12.69
N GLY A 33 -5.62 16.65 -11.67
CA GLY A 33 -6.99 17.15 -11.74
C GLY A 33 -7.07 18.65 -12.02
N ILE A 34 -6.20 19.46 -11.41
CA ILE A 34 -6.12 20.90 -11.67
C ILE A 34 -5.64 21.17 -13.11
N GLN A 35 -4.63 20.46 -13.59
CA GLN A 35 -4.13 20.61 -14.97
C GLN A 35 -5.21 20.30 -16.01
N ILE A 36 -6.02 19.27 -15.76
CA ILE A 36 -7.14 18.89 -16.62
C ILE A 36 -8.28 19.91 -16.51
N GLY A 37 -8.56 20.42 -15.31
CA GLY A 37 -9.78 21.17 -15.04
C GLY A 37 -9.73 22.69 -15.07
N GLY A 38 -8.53 23.30 -15.05
CA GLY A 38 -8.42 24.69 -14.58
C GLY A 38 -7.41 25.60 -15.27
N THR A 39 -6.85 25.26 -16.42
CA THR A 39 -5.97 26.22 -17.14
C THR A 39 -6.51 26.54 -18.53
N GLU A 40 -6.24 27.75 -19.02
CA GLU A 40 -6.43 28.13 -20.44
C GLU A 40 -5.69 27.16 -21.40
N ASN A 41 -4.74 26.38 -20.86
CA ASN A 41 -3.98 25.32 -21.52
C ASN A 41 -4.46 23.88 -21.16
N GLY A 42 -5.62 23.74 -20.52
CA GLY A 42 -6.19 22.43 -20.19
C GLY A 42 -6.56 21.64 -21.45
N VAL A 43 -6.36 20.33 -21.42
CA VAL A 43 -6.66 19.43 -22.56
C VAL A 43 -8.13 19.51 -22.99
N ILE A 44 -9.02 19.84 -22.04
CA ILE A 44 -10.46 20.00 -22.24
C ILE A 44 -10.85 21.35 -21.62
N SER A 45 -11.39 22.27 -22.41
CA SER A 45 -11.73 23.62 -21.94
C SER A 45 -13.18 23.73 -21.45
N GLY A 46 -13.43 24.67 -20.54
CA GLY A 46 -14.77 25.01 -20.05
C GLY A 46 -15.31 24.04 -19.00
N MET A 47 -16.64 24.07 -18.80
CA MET A 47 -17.31 23.29 -17.74
C MET A 47 -17.03 21.78 -17.81
N ALA A 48 -16.86 21.23 -19.02
CA ALA A 48 -16.50 19.83 -19.22
C ALA A 48 -15.11 19.50 -18.67
N GLY A 49 -14.13 20.39 -18.86
CA GLY A 49 -12.77 20.24 -18.32
C GLY A 49 -12.78 20.22 -16.80
N THR A 50 -13.45 21.19 -16.18
CA THR A 50 -13.55 21.26 -14.72
C THR A 50 -14.18 20.01 -14.10
N VAL A 51 -15.28 19.51 -14.67
CA VAL A 51 -15.92 18.27 -14.21
C VAL A 51 -14.98 17.07 -14.36
N MET A 52 -14.30 16.94 -15.51
CA MET A 52 -13.34 15.86 -15.74
C MET A 52 -12.14 15.94 -14.79
N GLY A 53 -11.61 17.14 -14.53
CA GLY A 53 -10.51 17.34 -13.59
C GLY A 53 -10.86 16.92 -12.17
N ILE A 54 -12.08 17.25 -11.71
CA ILE A 54 -12.60 16.80 -10.41
C ILE A 54 -12.72 15.28 -10.37
N LEU A 55 -13.30 14.65 -11.39
CA LEU A 55 -13.44 13.19 -11.44
C LEU A 55 -12.09 12.48 -11.45
N VAL A 56 -11.11 13.00 -12.18
CA VAL A 56 -9.75 12.44 -12.21
C VAL A 56 -9.06 12.59 -10.86
N ALA A 57 -9.20 13.75 -10.20
CA ALA A 57 -8.64 13.93 -8.85
C ALA A 57 -9.25 12.95 -7.85
N ILE A 58 -10.58 12.84 -7.82
CA ILE A 58 -11.28 11.91 -6.92
C ILE A 58 -10.90 10.47 -7.23
N GLY A 59 -10.94 10.07 -8.51
CA GLY A 59 -10.55 8.73 -8.95
C GLY A 59 -9.11 8.40 -8.57
N GLY A 60 -8.18 9.33 -8.77
CA GLY A 60 -6.78 9.16 -8.40
C GLY A 60 -6.57 9.03 -6.88
N ILE A 61 -7.30 9.80 -6.07
CA ILE A 61 -7.29 9.68 -4.61
C ILE A 61 -7.79 8.29 -4.18
N ILE A 62 -8.90 7.81 -4.76
CA ILE A 62 -9.44 6.48 -4.46
C ILE A 62 -8.43 5.40 -4.83
N VAL A 63 -7.85 5.45 -6.02
CA VAL A 63 -6.84 4.47 -6.46
C VAL A 63 -5.61 4.49 -5.55
N SER A 64 -5.13 5.68 -5.16
CA SER A 64 -3.99 5.84 -4.25
C SER A 64 -4.29 5.26 -2.87
N PHE A 65 -5.51 5.47 -2.37
CA PHE A 65 -5.97 4.91 -1.11
C PHE A 65 -6.05 3.38 -1.16
N LEU A 66 -6.63 2.81 -2.22
CA LEU A 66 -6.69 1.37 -2.41
C LEU A 66 -5.29 0.74 -2.52
N ALA A 67 -4.37 1.38 -3.24
CA ALA A 67 -2.98 0.93 -3.33
C ALA A 67 -2.28 0.95 -1.96
N TRP A 68 -2.50 1.99 -1.15
CA TRP A 68 -2.01 2.09 0.22
C TRP A 68 -2.54 0.96 1.10
N VAL A 69 -3.86 0.71 1.09
CA VAL A 69 -4.49 -0.39 1.83
C VAL A 69 -3.90 -1.73 1.41
N PHE A 70 -3.73 -1.97 0.11
CA PHE A 70 -3.16 -3.21 -0.41
C PHE A 70 -1.72 -3.44 0.08
N LEU A 71 -0.89 -2.40 0.06
CA LEU A 71 0.50 -2.49 0.55
C LEU A 71 0.57 -2.75 2.07
N LEU A 72 -0.31 -2.10 2.84
CA LEU A 72 -0.46 -2.37 4.27
C LEU A 72 -0.92 -3.80 4.55
N ALA A 73 -1.97 -4.25 3.87
CA ALA A 73 -2.49 -5.61 4.02
C ALA A 73 -1.40 -6.65 3.70
N THR A 74 -0.62 -6.42 2.64
CA THR A 74 0.51 -7.28 2.27
C THR A 74 1.60 -7.29 3.36
N SER A 75 1.92 -6.13 3.96
CA SER A 75 2.85 -6.07 5.10
C SER A 75 2.34 -6.90 6.29
N GLU A 76 1.05 -6.80 6.62
CA GLU A 76 0.48 -7.55 7.75
C GLU A 76 0.40 -9.06 7.45
N LEU A 77 0.16 -9.45 6.19
CA LEU A 77 0.23 -10.86 5.78
C LEU A 77 1.62 -11.47 5.98
N PHE A 78 2.69 -10.70 5.73
CA PHE A 78 4.04 -11.17 6.03
C PHE A 78 4.28 -11.41 7.52
N TYR A 79 3.76 -10.54 8.40
CA TYR A 79 3.81 -10.79 9.85
C TYR A 79 3.03 -12.05 10.22
N LEU A 80 1.83 -12.21 9.69
CA LEU A 80 0.99 -13.38 9.95
C LEU A 80 1.68 -14.70 9.52
N PHE A 81 2.33 -14.73 8.36
CA PHE A 81 3.05 -15.93 7.92
C PHE A 81 4.26 -16.25 8.80
N MET A 82 4.98 -15.24 9.29
CA MET A 82 6.08 -15.46 10.24
C MET A 82 5.57 -16.03 11.57
N ASP A 83 4.46 -15.52 12.08
CA ASP A 83 3.86 -16.01 13.33
C ASP A 83 3.37 -17.47 13.19
N VAL A 84 2.80 -17.84 12.04
CA VAL A 84 2.39 -19.22 11.74
C VAL A 84 3.59 -20.17 11.65
N GLU A 85 4.68 -19.74 11.02
CA GLU A 85 5.93 -20.52 10.95
C GLU A 85 6.51 -20.75 12.35
N GLU A 86 6.58 -19.70 13.17
CA GLU A 86 7.12 -19.78 14.52
C GLU A 86 6.27 -20.69 15.41
N ASN A 87 4.95 -20.60 15.36
CA ASN A 87 4.07 -21.52 16.09
C ASN A 87 4.25 -22.97 15.63
N THR A 88 4.31 -23.21 14.32
CA THR A 88 4.47 -24.57 13.77
C THR A 88 5.80 -25.19 14.21
N ARG A 89 6.88 -24.40 14.19
CA ARG A 89 8.20 -24.84 14.67
C ARG A 89 8.17 -25.17 16.16
N ASN A 90 7.59 -24.30 16.98
CA ASN A 90 7.51 -24.51 18.43
C ASN A 90 6.68 -25.75 18.77
N THR A 91 5.59 -26.02 18.04
CA THR A 91 4.80 -27.25 18.20
C THR A 91 5.60 -28.49 17.84
N ALA A 92 6.34 -28.48 16.72
CA ALA A 92 7.18 -29.61 16.31
C ALA A 92 8.29 -29.90 17.34
N GLU A 93 8.98 -28.86 17.84
CA GLU A 93 10.03 -29.00 18.86
C GLU A 93 9.48 -29.57 20.18
N ARG A 94 8.26 -29.19 20.57
CA ARG A 94 7.59 -29.74 21.78
C ARG A 94 7.25 -31.22 21.62
N ILE A 95 6.72 -31.63 20.47
CA ILE A 95 6.37 -33.02 20.21
C ILE A 95 7.61 -33.92 20.26
N ILE A 96 8.72 -33.48 19.65
CA ILE A 96 9.99 -34.23 19.67
C ILE A 96 10.49 -34.40 21.11
N LYS A 97 10.42 -33.33 21.92
CA LYS A 97 10.87 -33.36 23.32
C LYS A 97 10.01 -34.25 24.22
N GLU A 98 8.73 -34.43 23.90
CA GLU A 98 7.83 -35.32 24.67
C GLU A 98 7.93 -36.80 24.24
N SER A 99 8.56 -37.09 23.09
CA SER A 99 8.75 -38.46 22.58
C SER A 99 10.08 -39.12 22.99
N ASP A 100 11.01 -38.36 23.56
CA ASP A 100 12.27 -38.82 24.17
C ASP A 100 12.12 -38.99 25.70
#